data_AF-A0A376LRX4-F1
#
_entry.id   AF-A0A376LRX4-F1
#
_cell.length_a   1.000
_cell.length_b   1.000
_cell.length_c   1.000
_cell.angle_alpha   90.00
_cell.angle_beta   90.00
_cell.angle_gamma   90.00
#
_symmetry.space_group_name_H-M   'P 1'
#
loop_
_entity.id
_entity.type
_entity.pdbx_description
1 polymer ?
#
loop_
_entity_poly.entity_id
_entity_poly.type
_entity_poly.pdbx_seq_one_letter_code
_entity_poly.pdbx_strand_id
1 'polypeptide(L)'
;MSGEREIRDTADALNKLNLRHTEILPLYARLSNSEQNRVFQSHSGRRIVLATNVAETSLTVPGIKYVIDPGTARISRYSYRTQSAAFAD
;
A
#
# COMPACT_ATOMS: atom_id res chain seq x y z
N MET A 1 1.48 5.95 -1.38
CA MET A 1 0.25 5.97 -2.22
C MET A 1 -0.91 6.48 -1.38
N SER A 2 -1.74 7.34 -1.93
CA SER A 2 -2.72 8.15 -1.19
C SER A 2 -4.00 7.40 -0.79
N GLY A 3 -4.31 6.27 -1.44
CA GLY A 3 -5.51 5.50 -1.14
C GLY A 3 -5.64 4.19 -1.92
N GLU A 4 -6.70 3.43 -1.62
CA GLU A 4 -6.93 2.12 -2.22
C GLU A 4 -7.10 2.14 -3.73
N ARG A 5 -7.81 3.13 -4.27
CA ARG A 5 -8.02 3.24 -5.72
C ARG A 5 -6.69 3.30 -6.46
N GLU A 6 -5.80 4.16 -6.00
CA GLU A 6 -4.46 4.31 -6.57
C GLU A 6 -3.67 2.99 -6.50
N ILE A 7 -3.76 2.26 -5.38
CA ILE A 7 -3.13 0.94 -5.20
C ILE A 7 -3.68 -0.06 -6.21
N ARG A 8 -5.00 -0.14 -6.37
CA ARG A 8 -5.65 -1.05 -7.32
C ARG A 8 -5.24 -0.72 -8.76
N ASP A 9 -5.35 0.54 -9.15
CA ASP A 9 -5.01 1.00 -10.49
C ASP A 9 -3.53 0.71 -10.82
N THR A 10 -2.63 0.92 -9.84
CA THR A 10 -1.20 0.60 -9.98
C THR A 10 -0.95 -0.90 -10.02
N ALA A 11 -1.63 -1.69 -9.19
CA ALA A 11 -1.51 -3.14 -9.21
C ALA A 11 -1.93 -3.70 -10.57
N ASP A 12 -3.06 -3.24 -11.10
CA ASP A 12 -3.57 -3.64 -12.41
C ASP A 12 -2.62 -3.24 -13.54
N ALA A 13 -2.04 -2.03 -13.48
CA ALA A 13 -1.03 -1.59 -14.43
C ALA A 13 0.23 -2.47 -14.39
N LEU A 14 0.76 -2.78 -13.20
CA LEU A 14 1.95 -3.63 -13.04
C LEU A 14 1.69 -5.07 -13.47
N ASN A 15 0.52 -5.63 -13.16
CA ASN A 15 0.16 -6.97 -13.59
C ASN A 15 0.12 -7.10 -15.12
N LYS A 16 -0.37 -6.07 -15.83
CA LYS A 16 -0.38 -6.05 -17.32
C LYS A 16 1.00 -6.08 -17.95
N LEU A 17 2.05 -5.70 -17.22
CA LEU A 17 3.43 -5.75 -17.72
C LEU A 17 4.00 -7.17 -17.78
N ASN A 18 3.33 -8.17 -17.18
CA ASN A 18 3.76 -9.58 -17.18
C ASN A 18 5.24 -9.76 -16.80
N LEU A 19 5.67 -9.07 -15.75
CA LEU A 19 7.06 -9.10 -15.29
C LEU A 19 7.44 -10.51 -14.82
N ARG A 20 8.54 -11.05 -15.35
CA ARG A 20 9.02 -12.39 -14.98
C ARG A 20 9.29 -12.50 -13.49
N HIS A 21 8.88 -13.62 -12.89
CA HIS A 21 9.13 -13.97 -11.48
C HIS A 21 8.80 -12.84 -10.50
N THR A 22 7.75 -12.07 -10.78
CA THR A 22 7.35 -10.91 -9.97
C THR A 22 5.91 -11.09 -9.50
N GLU A 23 5.67 -10.95 -8.20
CA GLU A 23 4.34 -10.88 -7.62
C GLU A 23 4.02 -9.46 -7.16
N ILE A 24 2.76 -9.04 -7.36
CA ILE A 24 2.24 -7.74 -6.94
C ILE A 24 1.22 -7.97 -5.84
N LEU A 25 1.49 -7.46 -4.63
CA LEU A 25 0.61 -7.60 -3.47
C LEU A 25 0.10 -6.24 -3.00
N PRO A 26 -1.19 -5.92 -3.20
CA PRO A 26 -1.79 -4.75 -2.58
C PRO A 26 -1.94 -4.97 -1.06
N LEU A 27 -1.76 -3.91 -0.28
CA LEU A 27 -1.93 -3.90 1.17
C LEU A 27 -2.70 -2.64 1.60
N TYR A 28 -3.99 -2.78 1.90
CA TYR A 28 -4.86 -1.71 2.40
C TYR A 28 -5.93 -2.28 3.34
N ALA A 29 -6.51 -1.43 4.18
CA ALA A 29 -7.34 -1.83 5.32
C ALA A 29 -8.58 -2.67 4.99
N ARG A 30 -9.15 -2.54 3.77
CA ARG A 30 -10.35 -3.29 3.36
C ARG A 30 -10.07 -4.72 2.87
N LEU A 31 -8.81 -5.13 2.76
CA LEU A 31 -8.47 -6.52 2.47
C LEU A 31 -8.87 -7.42 3.64
N SER A 32 -9.27 -8.65 3.35
CA SER A 32 -9.46 -9.66 4.39
C SER A 32 -8.14 -9.95 5.11
N ASN A 33 -8.21 -10.47 6.35
CA ASN A 33 -7.02 -10.81 7.12
C ASN A 33 -6.11 -11.81 6.37
N SER A 34 -6.67 -12.78 5.66
CA SER A 34 -5.90 -13.72 4.87
C SER A 34 -5.15 -13.03 3.72
N GLU A 35 -5.78 -12.07 3.05
CA GLU A 35 -5.15 -11.30 1.98
C GLU A 35 -4.03 -10.39 2.50
N GLN A 36 -4.25 -9.72 3.64
CA GLN A 36 -3.22 -8.90 4.30
C GLN A 36 -2.03 -9.78 4.72
N ASN A 37 -2.30 -10.97 5.27
CA ASN A 37 -1.24 -11.86 5.76
C ASN A 37 -0.32 -12.42 4.67
N ARG A 38 -0.71 -12.34 3.39
CA ARG A 38 0.15 -12.80 2.27
C ARG A 38 1.49 -12.09 2.23
N VAL A 39 1.56 -10.83 2.65
CA VAL A 39 2.82 -10.06 2.63
C VAL A 39 3.89 -10.68 3.53
N PHE A 40 3.49 -11.42 4.57
CA PHE A 40 4.40 -12.10 5.50
C PHE A 40 4.80 -13.52 5.08
N GLN A 41 4.11 -14.10 4.10
CA GLN A 41 4.41 -15.45 3.64
C GLN A 41 5.73 -15.48 2.86
N SER A 42 6.49 -16.57 3.02
CA SER A 42 7.68 -16.83 2.21
C SER A 42 7.35 -16.79 0.72
N HIS A 43 8.28 -16.28 -0.08
CA HIS A 43 8.11 -16.18 -1.52
C HIS A 43 9.40 -16.46 -2.27
N SER A 44 9.25 -16.71 -3.57
CA SER A 44 10.36 -16.83 -4.51
C SER A 44 10.28 -15.69 -5.52
N GLY A 45 11.43 -15.22 -5.99
CA GLY A 45 11.48 -14.08 -6.92
C GLY A 45 11.18 -12.74 -6.24
N ARG A 46 10.76 -11.77 -7.05
CA ARG A 46 10.57 -10.38 -6.63
C ARG A 46 9.14 -10.15 -6.15
N ARG A 47 8.98 -9.56 -4.97
CA ARG A 47 7.69 -9.10 -4.44
C ARG A 47 7.62 -7.59 -4.47
N ILE A 48 6.54 -7.04 -5.01
CA ILE A 48 6.21 -5.62 -4.94
C ILE A 48 4.97 -5.49 -4.06
N VAL A 49 5.15 -4.90 -2.87
CA VAL A 49 4.04 -4.59 -1.97
C VAL A 49 3.60 -3.16 -2.23
N LEU A 50 2.33 -2.97 -2.61
CA LEU A 50 1.73 -1.65 -2.82
C LEU A 50 0.86 -1.31 -1.61
N ALA A 51 1.36 -0.43 -0.75
CA ALA A 51 0.70 -0.09 0.51
C ALA A 51 0.24 1.37 0.54
N THR A 52 -0.86 1.61 1.27
CA THR A 52 -1.17 2.97 1.76
C THR A 52 -0.22 3.29 2.91
N ASN A 53 -0.31 4.49 3.47
CA ASN A 53 0.34 4.86 4.74
C ASN A 53 -0.09 3.97 5.94
N VAL A 54 -0.86 2.89 5.75
CA VAL A 54 -0.96 1.78 6.73
C VAL A 54 0.43 1.23 7.11
N ALA A 55 1.46 1.41 6.27
CA ALA A 55 2.85 1.12 6.59
C ALA A 55 3.48 2.04 7.67
N GLU A 56 2.83 3.15 8.08
CA GLU A 56 3.27 3.97 9.24
C GLU A 56 3.04 3.25 10.59
N THR A 57 2.16 2.25 10.63
CA THR A 57 1.93 1.43 11.82
C THR A 57 2.80 0.17 11.79
N SER A 58 4.01 0.26 12.35
CA SER A 58 4.90 -0.82 12.84
C SER A 58 4.87 -2.21 12.18
N LEU A 59 4.55 -2.30 10.89
CA LEU A 59 4.43 -3.57 10.19
C LEU A 59 5.77 -3.89 9.54
N THR A 60 6.53 -4.80 10.14
CA THR A 60 7.78 -5.27 9.54
C THR A 60 7.48 -6.41 8.58
N VAL A 61 7.50 -6.11 7.28
CA VAL A 61 7.42 -7.14 6.24
C VAL A 61 8.82 -7.74 6.03
N PRO A 62 9.02 -9.05 6.22
CA PRO A 62 10.33 -9.65 6.04
C PRO A 62 10.78 -9.57 4.57
N GLY A 63 12.10 -9.36 4.36
CA GLY A 63 12.70 -9.41 3.03
C GLY A 63 12.55 -8.15 2.18
N ILE A 64 12.03 -7.04 2.72
CA ILE A 64 12.03 -5.74 2.04
C ILE A 64 13.47 -5.26 1.86
N LYS A 65 13.90 -5.11 0.60
CA LYS A 65 15.24 -4.60 0.23
C LYS A 65 15.24 -3.15 -0.21
N TYR A 66 14.10 -2.66 -0.70
CA TYR A 66 13.95 -1.33 -1.26
C TYR A 66 12.60 -0.76 -0.85
N VAL A 67 12.59 0.55 -0.56
CA VAL A 67 11.38 1.33 -0.31
C VAL A 67 11.34 2.46 -1.33
N ILE A 68 10.20 2.60 -2.00
CA ILE A 68 9.94 3.70 -2.94
C ILE A 68 8.84 4.54 -2.31
N ASP A 69 9.20 5.74 -1.85
CA ASP A 69 8.23 6.72 -1.37
C ASP A 69 8.19 7.91 -2.34
N PRO A 70 7.09 8.09 -3.10
CA PRO A 70 6.93 9.21 -4.01
C PRO A 70 6.63 10.55 -3.31
N GLY A 71 6.50 10.59 -1.97
CA GLY A 71 6.37 11.82 -1.20
C GLY A 71 4.97 12.45 -1.18
N THR A 72 3.95 11.79 -1.73
CA THR A 72 2.55 12.23 -1.69
C THR A 72 1.86 11.78 -0.40
N ALA A 73 2.09 12.52 0.70
CA ALA A 73 1.41 12.26 1.97
C ALA A 73 0.04 12.98 2.01
N ARG A 74 -1.04 12.23 2.26
CA ARG A 74 -2.35 12.81 2.60
C ARG A 74 -2.30 13.34 4.05
N ILE A 75 -2.09 14.65 4.21
CA ILE A 75 -2.11 15.30 5.53
C ILE A 75 -3.56 15.49 5.97
N SER A 76 -3.98 14.78 7.02
CA SER A 76 -5.25 15.07 7.71
C SER A 76 -5.13 16.41 8.45
N ARG A 77 -5.84 17.45 7.99
CA ARG A 77 -5.97 18.71 8.73
C ARG A 77 -7.18 18.63 9.65
N TYR A 78 -6.93 18.50 10.95
CA TYR A 78 -7.96 18.62 11.98
C TYR A 78 -8.38 20.09 12.14
N SER A 79 -9.62 20.42 11.78
CA SER A 79 -10.21 21.75 12.04
C SER A 79 -10.90 21.75 13.40
N TYR A 80 -10.29 22.42 14.39
CA TYR A 80 -10.85 22.57 15.75
C TYR A 80 -12.19 23.34 15.75
N ARG A 81 -12.48 24.10 14.67
CA ARG A 81 -13.67 24.96 14.58
C ARG A 81 -14.93 24.23 14.12
N THR A 82 -14.81 23.04 13.53
CA THR A 82 -15.93 22.30 12.93
C THR A 82 -16.04 20.85 13.40
N GLN A 83 -15.13 20.36 14.26
CA GLN A 83 -15.05 18.96 14.71
C GLN A 83 -15.31 17.94 13.58
N SER A 84 -14.74 18.19 12.39
CA SER A 84 -14.95 17.35 11.22
C SER A 84 -13.65 17.26 10.41
N ALA A 85 -13.29 16.03 10.04
CA ALA A 85 -12.19 15.76 9.13
C ALA A 85 -12.73 15.87 7.70
N ALA A 86 -12.25 16.87 6.95
CA ALA A 86 -12.50 16.98 5.52
C ALA A 86 -11.23 16.53 4.78
N PHE A 87 -11.38 15.59 3.86
CA PHE A 87 -10.32 15.20 2.94
C PHE A 87 -10.32 16.18 1.76
N ALA A 88 -9.22 16.92 1.57
CA ALA A 88 -8.99 17.69 0.37
C ALA A 88 -7.97 16.94 -0.51
N ASP A 89 -8.21 16.95 -1.82
CA ASP A 89 -7.38 16.30 -2.83
C ASP A 89 -5.94 16.82 -2.87
#